data_AF-A0A959ZTS6-F1
#
_entry.id   AF-A0A959ZTS6-F1
#
_cell.length_a   1.000
_cell.length_b   1.000
_cell.length_c   1.000
_cell.angle_alpha   90.00
_cell.angle_beta   90.00
_cell.angle_gamma   90.00
#
_symmetry.space_group_name_H-M   'P 1'
#
loop_
_entity.id
_entity.type
_entity.pdbx_description
1 polymer ?
#
loop_
_entity_poly.entity_id
_entity_poly.type
_entity_poly.pdbx_seq_one_letter_code
_entity_poly.pdbx_strand_id
1 'polypeptide(L)'
;GGRAWVATGAEGLRPARAFASGSSAGVVSLAGGRAPVRAGGWLWSTVPCGSQPETCTQEVMLVGVTRTGRRQFVPLGEAGVTGIVGDSRALWLLRKPAAGGQSALERRDPATGTLLRTTRLPRRSRIVSASAGAVWIIRDRVLTRAGIDGRPRRALRGVVTARAVGDEVWAVRANRRDIVRLDPDDGRVRGLAVSPRRLSDTVLATRTHIWFVERGRRGMVVVPRPT
;
A
#
# COMPACT_ATOMS: atom_id res chain seq x y z
N GLY A 1 20.58 6.13 3.40
CA GLY A 1 19.91 7.32 3.97
C GLY A 1 18.61 7.62 3.24
N GLY A 2 17.47 7.50 3.92
CA GLY A 2 16.18 7.92 3.35
C GLY A 2 16.03 9.45 3.45
N ARG A 3 15.64 10.11 2.36
CA ARG A 3 15.19 11.51 2.41
C ARG A 3 13.67 11.52 2.57
N ALA A 4 13.18 12.31 3.52
CA ALA A 4 11.78 12.66 3.64
C ALA A 4 11.39 13.63 2.51
N TRP A 5 10.11 13.66 2.16
CA TRP A 5 9.54 14.56 1.15
C TRP A 5 8.39 15.33 1.80
N VAL A 6 8.18 16.58 1.39
CA VAL A 6 7.10 17.44 1.86
C VAL A 6 6.26 17.82 0.64
N ALA A 7 4.94 17.71 0.75
CA ALA A 7 4.03 18.30 -0.23
C ALA A 7 3.88 19.78 0.06
N THR A 8 4.15 20.62 -0.93
CA THR A 8 3.94 22.07 -0.84
C THR A 8 2.77 22.46 -1.74
N GLY A 9 1.55 22.16 -1.31
CA GLY A 9 0.31 22.58 -2.00
C GLY A 9 0.31 22.31 -3.51
N ALA A 10 -0.11 23.30 -4.30
CA ALA A 10 -0.21 23.24 -5.77
C ALA A 10 1.14 23.06 -6.49
N GLU A 11 2.27 23.34 -5.82
CA GLU A 11 3.61 23.31 -6.42
C GLU A 11 4.26 21.90 -6.46
N GLY A 12 3.64 20.92 -5.79
CA GLY A 12 4.03 19.50 -5.81
C GLY A 12 4.96 19.06 -4.67
N LEU A 13 5.62 17.92 -4.88
CA LEU A 13 6.52 17.29 -3.89
C LEU A 13 7.92 17.94 -3.91
N ARG A 14 8.42 18.37 -2.76
CA ARG A 14 9.82 18.81 -2.57
C ARG A 14 10.56 17.90 -1.58
N PRO A 15 11.87 17.67 -1.75
CA PRO A 15 12.66 17.00 -0.72
C PRO A 15 12.58 17.79 0.60
N ALA A 16 12.26 17.12 1.71
CA ALA A 16 12.34 17.73 3.02
C ALA A 16 13.81 18.12 3.27
N ARG A 17 14.06 19.38 3.70
CA ARG A 17 15.39 19.74 4.23
C ARG A 17 15.70 18.81 5.41
N ALA A 18 16.97 18.42 5.53
CA ALA A 18 17.44 17.27 6.29
C ALA A 18 16.87 17.20 7.72
N PHE A 19 16.10 16.15 8.01
CA PHE A 19 16.00 15.64 9.37
C PHE A 19 17.28 14.87 9.69
N ALA A 20 17.77 15.02 10.92
CA ALA A 20 18.94 14.32 11.42
C ALA A 20 18.91 12.82 11.04
N SER A 21 20.08 12.31 10.67
CA SER A 21 20.30 10.94 10.20
C SER A 21 19.68 9.90 11.14
N GLY A 22 18.66 9.19 10.68
CA GLY A 22 18.05 8.07 11.43
C GLY A 22 16.59 7.80 11.08
N SER A 23 15.86 8.80 10.58
CA SER A 23 14.40 8.71 10.37
C SER A 23 14.04 8.30 8.94
N SER A 24 13.68 7.04 8.72
CA SER A 24 13.09 6.56 7.48
C SER A 24 11.55 6.54 7.56
N ALA A 25 10.90 7.69 7.41
CA ALA A 25 9.53 7.84 6.89
C ALA A 25 9.04 9.29 7.06
N GLY A 26 9.19 10.12 6.04
CA GLY A 26 8.36 11.31 5.90
C GLY A 26 7.09 10.93 5.16
N VAL A 27 5.95 10.98 5.85
CA VAL A 27 4.63 10.84 5.20
C VAL A 27 4.37 12.12 4.44
N VAL A 28 4.34 12.04 3.12
CA VAL A 28 3.79 13.13 2.33
C VAL A 28 2.27 13.03 2.39
N SER A 29 1.60 14.06 2.89
CA SER A 29 0.17 14.24 2.65
C SER A 29 0.02 15.26 1.54
N LEU A 30 -0.33 14.82 0.32
CA LEU A 30 -0.88 15.73 -0.68
C LEU A 30 -2.29 16.08 -0.20
N ALA A 31 -2.66 17.36 -0.19
CA ALA A 31 -4.01 17.79 0.22
C ALA A 31 -5.06 16.97 -0.57
N GLY A 32 -5.87 16.17 0.15
CA GLY A 32 -6.88 15.28 -0.44
C GLY A 32 -6.36 14.02 -1.15
N GLY A 33 -5.04 13.82 -1.25
CA GLY A 33 -4.41 12.67 -1.88
C GLY A 33 -4.11 11.52 -0.91
N ARG A 34 -4.01 10.31 -1.45
CA ARG A 34 -3.55 9.14 -0.68
C ARG A 34 -2.06 9.29 -0.35
N ALA A 35 -1.62 8.67 0.74
CA ALA A 35 -0.19 8.64 1.08
C ALA A 35 0.60 8.09 -0.12
N PRO A 36 1.73 8.71 -0.50
CA PRO A 36 2.48 8.28 -1.65
C PRO A 36 3.10 6.89 -1.39
N VAL A 37 3.33 6.16 -2.46
CA VAL A 37 4.00 4.87 -2.41
C VAL A 37 5.24 4.86 -3.29
N ARG A 38 6.27 4.15 -2.86
CA ARG A 38 7.42 3.87 -3.70
C ARG A 38 7.12 2.68 -4.59
N ALA A 39 7.32 2.84 -5.89
CA ALA A 39 7.35 1.71 -6.82
C ALA A 39 8.47 1.94 -7.84
N GLY A 40 9.34 0.95 -8.03
CA GLY A 40 10.57 1.12 -8.80
C GLY A 40 11.42 2.29 -8.28
N GLY A 41 11.90 3.13 -9.19
CA GLY A 41 12.66 4.36 -8.90
C GLY A 41 11.80 5.59 -8.55
N TRP A 42 10.48 5.43 -8.44
CA TRP A 42 9.52 6.52 -8.37
C TRP A 42 8.78 6.57 -7.03
N LEU A 43 8.39 7.78 -6.64
CA LEU A 43 7.40 8.04 -5.61
C LEU A 43 6.08 8.40 -6.30
N TRP A 44 5.11 7.51 -6.23
CA TRP A 44 3.80 7.63 -6.87
C TRP A 44 2.75 8.12 -5.88
N SER A 45 1.85 8.98 -6.34
CA SER A 45 0.70 9.42 -5.56
C SER A 45 -0.50 9.72 -6.46
N THR A 46 -1.69 9.70 -5.89
CA THR A 46 -2.91 10.14 -6.58
C THR A 46 -3.23 11.57 -6.18
N VAL A 47 -3.47 12.45 -7.14
CA VAL A 47 -3.88 13.84 -6.91
C VAL A 47 -5.25 14.11 -7.53
N PRO A 48 -6.15 14.84 -6.83
CA PRO A 48 -7.36 15.36 -7.44
C PRO A 48 -7.00 16.40 -8.51
N CYS A 49 -7.69 16.35 -9.64
CA CYS A 49 -7.33 17.18 -10.79
C CYS A 49 -7.64 18.67 -10.64
N GLY A 50 -8.55 19.05 -9.73
CA GLY A 50 -8.76 20.45 -9.36
C GLY A 50 -7.52 21.17 -8.83
N SER A 51 -6.43 20.43 -8.55
CA SER A 51 -5.13 21.00 -8.16
C SER A 51 -4.21 21.34 -9.35
N GLN A 52 -4.50 20.88 -10.57
CA GLN A 52 -3.72 21.14 -11.80
C GLN A 52 -4.66 21.17 -13.04
N PRO A 53 -5.45 22.23 -13.21
CA PRO A 53 -6.57 22.26 -14.16
C PRO A 53 -6.14 22.16 -15.64
N GLU A 54 -4.94 22.63 -15.99
CA GLU A 54 -4.50 22.69 -17.40
C GLU A 54 -4.14 21.34 -18.02
N THR A 55 -3.86 20.32 -17.20
CA THR A 55 -3.36 19.02 -17.69
C THR A 55 -4.26 17.84 -17.36
N CYS A 56 -5.36 18.06 -16.64
CA CYS A 56 -6.24 16.98 -16.23
C CYS A 56 -7.70 17.21 -16.61
N THR A 57 -8.17 16.44 -17.57
CA THR A 57 -9.58 16.38 -18.00
C THR A 57 -10.42 15.40 -17.18
N GLN A 58 -9.86 14.80 -16.12
CA GLN A 58 -10.47 13.70 -15.36
C GLN A 58 -10.52 14.04 -13.86
N GLU A 59 -11.18 13.22 -13.04
CA GLU A 59 -11.29 13.52 -11.59
C GLU A 59 -9.96 13.33 -10.83
N VAL A 60 -9.15 12.33 -11.24
CA VAL A 60 -7.93 11.92 -10.52
C VAL A 60 -6.79 11.62 -11.49
N MET A 61 -5.59 12.05 -11.12
CA MET A 61 -4.35 11.76 -11.83
C MET A 61 -3.38 10.98 -10.94
N LEU A 62 -2.59 10.09 -11.54
CA LEU A 62 -1.44 9.46 -10.92
C LEU A 62 -0.19 10.27 -11.25
N VAL A 63 0.52 10.72 -10.21
CA VAL A 63 1.74 11.51 -10.33
C VAL A 63 2.91 10.71 -9.79
N GLY A 64 3.92 10.54 -10.62
CA GLY A 64 5.21 9.96 -10.26
C GLY A 64 6.26 11.05 -10.11
N VAL A 65 7.08 10.99 -9.06
CA VAL A 65 8.26 11.84 -8.91
C VAL A 65 9.49 10.97 -8.64
N THR A 66 10.53 11.11 -9.45
CA THR A 66 11.83 10.45 -9.22
C THR A 66 12.65 11.17 -8.15
N ARG A 67 13.74 10.54 -7.71
CA ARG A 67 14.70 11.17 -6.80
C ARG A 67 15.37 12.42 -7.39
N THR A 68 15.53 12.49 -8.71
CA THR A 68 16.13 13.64 -9.42
C THR A 68 15.11 14.75 -9.69
N GLY A 69 13.85 14.58 -9.28
CA GLY A 69 12.80 15.58 -9.46
C GLY A 69 12.05 15.48 -10.79
N ARG A 70 12.42 14.55 -11.70
CA ARG A 70 11.62 14.26 -12.89
C ARG A 70 10.22 13.85 -12.48
N ARG A 71 9.23 14.48 -13.09
CA ARG A 71 7.80 14.24 -12.86
C ARG A 71 7.21 13.45 -14.02
N GLN A 72 6.19 12.67 -13.72
CA GLN A 72 5.36 11.99 -14.70
C GLN A 72 3.90 12.05 -14.27
N PHE A 73 3.02 12.25 -15.24
CA PHE A 73 1.59 12.39 -15.04
C PHE A 73 0.87 11.32 -15.86
N VAL A 74 -0.03 10.58 -15.21
CA VAL A 74 -0.78 9.49 -15.82
C VAL A 74 -2.28 9.70 -15.52
N PRO A 75 -3.09 10.03 -16.53
CA PRO A 75 -4.54 10.11 -16.36
C PRO A 75 -5.11 8.74 -15.97
N LEU A 76 -6.01 8.70 -14.98
CA LEU A 76 -6.58 7.44 -14.48
C LEU A 76 -7.99 7.15 -14.96
N GLY A 77 -8.70 8.11 -15.54
CA GLY A 77 -10.13 8.04 -15.84
C GLY A 77 -11.00 8.53 -14.68
N GLU A 78 -12.31 8.53 -14.91
CA GLU A 78 -13.33 9.01 -13.97
C GLU A 78 -13.49 8.11 -12.74
N ALA A 79 -13.08 6.84 -12.80
CA ALA A 79 -13.18 6.00 -11.63
C ALA A 79 -12.23 6.51 -10.52
N GLY A 80 -12.72 6.66 -9.30
CA GLY A 80 -11.88 7.04 -8.16
C GLY A 80 -10.84 5.95 -7.80
N VAL A 81 -9.74 6.33 -7.15
CA VAL A 81 -8.78 5.37 -6.56
C VAL A 81 -9.09 5.19 -5.08
N THR A 82 -9.33 3.93 -4.67
CA THR A 82 -9.59 3.54 -3.28
C THR A 82 -8.38 2.91 -2.57
N GLY A 83 -7.25 2.73 -3.26
CA GLY A 83 -5.99 2.28 -2.67
C GLY A 83 -4.84 2.36 -3.66
N ILE A 84 -3.63 2.64 -3.17
CA ILE A 84 -2.40 2.63 -3.96
C ILE A 84 -1.30 1.95 -3.12
N VAL A 85 -0.61 0.97 -3.70
CA VAL A 85 0.57 0.33 -3.11
C VAL A 85 1.54 -0.06 -4.22
N GLY A 86 2.80 -0.32 -3.91
CA GLY A 86 3.77 -0.75 -4.89
C GLY A 86 5.09 -1.18 -4.28
N ASP A 87 5.92 -1.76 -5.13
CA ASP A 87 7.29 -2.17 -4.84
C ASP A 87 8.17 -2.00 -6.09
N SER A 88 9.38 -2.56 -6.07
CA SER A 88 10.30 -2.46 -7.22
C SER A 88 9.79 -3.12 -8.50
N ARG A 89 8.81 -4.02 -8.42
CA ARG A 89 8.33 -4.85 -9.54
C ARG A 89 6.95 -4.43 -10.05
N ALA A 90 6.11 -3.82 -9.22
CA ALA A 90 4.76 -3.46 -9.63
C ALA A 90 4.22 -2.24 -8.87
N LEU A 91 3.39 -1.45 -9.56
CA LEU A 91 2.49 -0.47 -8.96
C LEU A 91 1.06 -1.00 -9.04
N TRP A 92 0.33 -0.93 -7.93
CA TRP A 92 -1.03 -1.44 -7.82
C TRP A 92 -1.99 -0.32 -7.41
N LEU A 93 -3.11 -0.22 -8.12
CA LEU A 93 -4.21 0.69 -7.80
C LEU A 93 -5.48 -0.13 -7.59
N LEU A 94 -6.18 0.14 -6.49
CA LEU A 94 -7.56 -0.31 -6.33
C LEU A 94 -8.48 0.80 -6.80
N ARG A 95 -9.32 0.51 -7.79
CA ARG A 95 -10.30 1.43 -8.34
C ARG A 95 -11.63 1.25 -7.61
N LYS A 96 -12.32 2.37 -7.39
CA LYS A 96 -13.70 2.40 -6.91
C LYS A 96 -14.57 1.66 -7.95
N PRO A 97 -15.52 0.82 -7.52
CA PRO A 97 -16.51 0.32 -8.46
C PRO A 97 -17.28 1.49 -9.09
N ALA A 98 -17.56 1.42 -10.39
CA ALA A 98 -18.63 2.23 -10.99
C ALA A 98 -19.95 1.96 -10.24
N ALA A 99 -20.98 2.80 -10.38
CA ALA A 99 -22.25 2.60 -9.70
C ALA A 99 -22.79 1.16 -9.94
N GLY A 100 -22.92 0.36 -8.88
CA GLY A 100 -23.32 -1.05 -9.00
C GLY A 100 -22.25 -2.00 -9.59
N GLY A 101 -21.01 -1.58 -9.75
CA GLY A 101 -19.92 -2.36 -10.35
C GLY A 101 -19.13 -3.23 -9.37
N GLN A 102 -18.20 -4.01 -9.92
CA GLN A 102 -17.12 -4.69 -9.17
C GLN A 102 -15.96 -3.71 -8.94
N SER A 103 -15.17 -3.93 -7.88
CA SER A 103 -13.90 -3.21 -7.73
C SER A 103 -12.92 -3.71 -8.79
N ALA A 104 -11.99 -2.87 -9.22
CA ALA A 104 -10.94 -3.28 -10.15
C ALA A 104 -9.57 -3.06 -9.51
N LEU A 105 -8.70 -4.05 -9.66
CA LEU A 105 -7.29 -3.95 -9.30
C LEU A 105 -6.49 -3.75 -10.58
N GLU A 106 -5.87 -2.60 -10.72
CA GLU A 106 -4.97 -2.30 -11.82
C GLU A 106 -3.53 -2.60 -11.41
N ARG A 107 -2.84 -3.40 -12.23
CA ARG A 107 -1.38 -3.52 -12.22
C ARG A 107 -0.82 -2.54 -13.23
N ARG A 108 0.12 -1.72 -12.79
CA ARG A 108 0.82 -0.76 -13.63
C ARG A 108 2.32 -1.00 -13.57
N ASP A 109 2.98 -0.63 -14.65
CA ASP A 109 4.44 -0.59 -14.70
C ASP A 109 4.94 0.41 -13.66
N PRO A 110 5.87 0.03 -12.77
CA PRO A 110 6.33 0.92 -11.70
C PRO A 110 7.24 2.05 -12.19
N ALA A 111 7.84 1.91 -13.38
CA ALA A 111 8.73 2.90 -13.98
C ALA A 111 7.99 3.92 -14.84
N THR A 112 6.88 3.52 -15.49
CA THR A 112 6.13 4.39 -16.41
C THR A 112 4.70 4.66 -15.95
N GLY A 113 4.16 3.96 -14.95
CA GLY A 113 2.75 4.05 -14.60
C GLY A 113 1.79 3.54 -15.69
N THR A 114 2.30 2.92 -16.76
CA THR A 114 1.48 2.35 -17.83
C THR A 114 0.61 1.22 -17.29
N LEU A 115 -0.66 1.18 -17.66
CA LEU A 115 -1.55 0.08 -17.28
C LEU A 115 -1.09 -1.22 -17.97
N LEU A 116 -0.81 -2.25 -17.18
CA LEU A 116 -0.41 -3.57 -17.67
C LEU A 116 -1.54 -4.60 -17.57
N ARG A 117 -2.40 -4.49 -16.56
CA ARG A 117 -3.49 -5.44 -16.33
C ARG A 117 -4.58 -4.85 -15.46
N THR A 118 -5.81 -5.28 -15.70
CA THR A 118 -6.94 -5.05 -14.80
C THR A 118 -7.52 -6.39 -14.35
N THR A 119 -7.58 -6.60 -13.04
CA THR A 119 -8.20 -7.76 -12.40
C THR A 119 -9.48 -7.34 -11.71
N ARG A 120 -10.61 -7.97 -12.07
CA ARG A 120 -11.88 -7.73 -11.37
C ARG A 120 -11.83 -8.33 -9.98
N LEU A 121 -12.27 -7.56 -8.99
CA LEU A 121 -12.36 -7.96 -7.59
C LEU A 121 -13.79 -7.81 -7.10
N PRO A 122 -14.21 -8.62 -6.13
CA PRO A 122 -15.50 -8.40 -5.52
C PRO A 122 -15.57 -7.03 -4.82
N ARG A 123 -16.78 -6.50 -4.66
CA ARG A 123 -17.03 -5.22 -3.98
C ARG A 123 -16.44 -5.20 -2.57
N ARG A 124 -16.14 -3.99 -2.08
CA ARG A 124 -15.63 -3.73 -0.71
C ARG A 124 -14.26 -4.37 -0.41
N SER A 125 -13.54 -4.79 -1.44
CA SER A 125 -12.13 -5.17 -1.33
C SER A 125 -11.30 -3.97 -0.84
N ARG A 126 -10.26 -4.23 -0.07
CA ARG A 126 -9.30 -3.22 0.41
C ARG A 126 -7.89 -3.73 0.21
N ILE A 127 -7.03 -2.93 -0.41
CA ILE A 127 -5.59 -3.21 -0.44
C ILE A 127 -5.02 -2.97 0.95
N VAL A 128 -4.17 -3.88 1.40
CA VAL A 128 -3.47 -3.73 2.69
C VAL A 128 -1.96 -3.64 2.53
N SER A 129 -1.39 -4.28 1.51
CA SER A 129 0.05 -4.20 1.25
C SER A 129 0.46 -4.74 -0.11
N ALA A 130 1.71 -4.54 -0.49
CA ALA A 130 2.36 -5.17 -1.64
C ALA A 130 3.80 -5.56 -1.30
N SER A 131 4.25 -6.69 -1.86
CA SER A 131 5.61 -7.19 -1.76
C SER A 131 5.92 -8.18 -2.87
N ALA A 132 7.17 -8.25 -3.29
CA ALA A 132 7.69 -9.21 -4.26
C ALA A 132 6.91 -9.27 -5.60
N GLY A 133 6.28 -8.17 -6.02
CA GLY A 133 5.44 -8.06 -7.21
C GLY A 133 4.00 -8.52 -6.99
N ALA A 134 3.62 -8.88 -5.77
CA ALA A 134 2.26 -9.26 -5.40
C ALA A 134 1.57 -8.17 -4.57
N VAL A 135 0.24 -8.16 -4.62
CA VAL A 135 -0.60 -7.32 -3.78
C VAL A 135 -1.51 -8.17 -2.90
N TRP A 136 -1.67 -7.71 -1.66
CA TRP A 136 -2.48 -8.33 -0.63
C TRP A 136 -3.75 -7.52 -0.43
N ILE A 137 -4.88 -8.22 -0.53
CA ILE A 137 -6.21 -7.64 -0.51
C ILE A 137 -7.02 -8.34 0.58
N ILE A 138 -7.76 -7.57 1.38
CA ILE A 138 -8.71 -8.11 2.34
C ILE A 138 -10.13 -7.78 1.90
N ARG A 139 -10.99 -8.79 1.93
CA ARG A 139 -12.45 -8.66 1.84
C ARG A 139 -13.10 -9.65 2.80
N ASP A 140 -14.07 -9.19 3.59
CA ASP A 140 -14.89 -10.07 4.45
C ASP A 140 -14.03 -11.02 5.32
N ARG A 141 -12.93 -10.48 5.85
CA ARG A 141 -11.89 -11.20 6.63
C ARG A 141 -11.15 -12.30 5.87
N VAL A 142 -11.23 -12.31 4.55
CA VAL A 142 -10.44 -13.18 3.68
C VAL A 142 -9.30 -12.38 3.09
N LEU A 143 -8.08 -12.78 3.43
CA LEU A 143 -6.86 -12.30 2.81
C LEU A 143 -6.63 -13.06 1.50
N THR A 144 -6.49 -12.30 0.43
CA THR A 144 -6.28 -12.77 -0.94
C THR A 144 -4.99 -12.16 -1.47
N ARG A 145 -4.17 -12.99 -2.13
CA ARG A 145 -2.97 -12.58 -2.84
C ARG A 145 -3.29 -12.47 -4.33
N ALA A 146 -2.89 -11.39 -4.99
CA ALA A 146 -2.83 -11.31 -6.45
C ALA A 146 -1.38 -11.06 -6.86
N GLY A 147 -0.79 -11.99 -7.61
CA GLY A 147 0.58 -11.85 -8.13
C GLY A 147 0.65 -11.01 -9.40
N ILE A 148 1.83 -10.97 -10.02
CA ILE A 148 2.07 -10.35 -11.33
C ILE A 148 1.16 -10.94 -12.42
N ASP A 149 0.85 -12.23 -12.33
CA ASP A 149 -0.11 -12.94 -13.17
C ASP A 149 -1.57 -12.51 -12.90
N GLY A 150 -1.81 -11.66 -11.91
CA GLY A 150 -3.08 -11.04 -11.62
C GLY A 150 -4.21 -11.99 -11.21
N ARG A 151 -3.94 -13.29 -11.01
CA ARG A 151 -4.95 -14.28 -10.59
C ARG A 151 -5.07 -14.25 -9.06
N PRO A 152 -6.18 -13.76 -8.48
CA PRO A 152 -6.32 -13.71 -7.04
C PRO A 152 -6.47 -15.11 -6.45
N ARG A 153 -5.66 -15.44 -5.44
CA ARG A 153 -5.74 -16.69 -4.69
C ARG A 153 -6.01 -16.40 -3.23
N ARG A 154 -6.96 -17.13 -2.64
CA ARG A 154 -7.23 -17.04 -1.21
C ARG A 154 -6.01 -17.58 -0.45
N ALA A 155 -5.46 -16.76 0.43
CA ALA A 155 -4.34 -17.16 1.29
C ALA A 155 -4.85 -17.56 2.68
N LEU A 156 -5.67 -16.72 3.32
CA LEU A 156 -6.07 -16.93 4.70
C LEU A 156 -7.44 -16.37 5.02
N ARG A 157 -8.22 -17.08 5.84
CA ARG A 157 -9.51 -16.60 6.39
C ARG A 157 -9.33 -16.03 7.79
N GLY A 158 -10.31 -15.26 8.25
CA GLY A 158 -10.32 -14.68 9.59
C GLY A 158 -9.19 -13.68 9.81
N VAL A 159 -8.85 -12.85 8.82
CA VAL A 159 -7.82 -11.81 8.92
C VAL A 159 -8.47 -10.44 9.04
N VAL A 160 -7.97 -9.57 9.94
CA VAL A 160 -8.47 -8.20 10.09
C VAL A 160 -7.57 -7.16 9.44
N THR A 161 -6.26 -7.40 9.46
CA THR A 161 -5.25 -6.56 8.81
C THR A 161 -4.06 -7.42 8.40
N ALA A 162 -3.31 -6.97 7.41
CA ALA A 162 -2.03 -7.56 7.05
C ALA A 162 -1.07 -6.50 6.53
N ARG A 163 0.23 -6.75 6.68
CA ARG A 163 1.31 -5.88 6.23
C ARG A 163 2.41 -6.73 5.64
N ALA A 164 2.84 -6.38 4.44
CA ALA A 164 4.02 -6.94 3.84
C ALA A 164 5.26 -6.12 4.22
N VAL A 165 6.34 -6.81 4.53
CA VAL A 165 7.59 -6.25 5.05
C VAL A 165 8.74 -7.04 4.41
N GLY A 166 9.41 -6.44 3.44
CA GLY A 166 10.41 -7.14 2.64
C GLY A 166 9.79 -8.33 1.90
N ASP A 167 10.21 -9.52 2.28
CA ASP A 167 9.85 -10.84 1.79
C ASP A 167 8.90 -11.59 2.74
N GLU A 168 8.24 -10.90 3.67
CA GLU A 168 7.30 -11.54 4.59
C GLU A 168 5.97 -10.80 4.61
N VAL A 169 4.90 -11.51 4.93
CA VAL A 169 3.58 -10.93 5.11
C VAL A 169 3.08 -11.29 6.49
N TRP A 170 2.78 -10.28 7.29
CA TRP A 170 2.35 -10.44 8.66
C TRP A 170 0.90 -10.03 8.78
N ALA A 171 0.08 -10.88 9.37
CA ALA A 171 -1.36 -10.65 9.46
C ALA A 171 -1.87 -10.87 10.88
N VAL A 172 -2.87 -10.07 11.25
CA VAL A 172 -3.58 -10.20 12.53
C VAL A 172 -4.89 -10.92 12.26
N ARG A 173 -5.17 -11.98 13.02
CA ARG A 173 -6.41 -12.75 12.90
C ARG A 173 -7.60 -12.03 13.56
N ALA A 174 -8.80 -12.54 13.31
CA ALA A 174 -10.06 -11.95 13.75
C ALA A 174 -10.23 -11.90 15.27
N ASN A 175 -9.58 -12.80 16.02
CA ASN A 175 -9.52 -12.74 17.47
C ASN A 175 -8.64 -11.58 18.00
N ARG A 176 -7.93 -10.90 17.10
CA ARG A 176 -7.03 -9.77 17.39
C ARG A 176 -5.91 -10.11 18.35
N ARG A 177 -5.53 -11.38 18.47
CA ARG A 177 -4.40 -11.82 19.30
C ARG A 177 -3.40 -12.61 18.49
N ASP A 178 -3.89 -13.47 17.60
CA ASP A 178 -3.02 -14.27 16.77
C ASP A 178 -2.41 -13.40 15.67
N ILE A 179 -1.09 -13.45 15.62
CA ILE A 179 -0.24 -12.86 14.60
C ILE A 179 0.30 -14.03 13.79
N VAL A 180 0.00 -14.05 12.50
CA VAL A 180 0.52 -15.06 11.58
C VAL A 180 1.53 -14.44 10.65
N ARG A 181 2.61 -15.17 10.41
CA ARG A 181 3.55 -14.90 9.34
C ARG A 181 3.17 -15.76 8.14
N LEU A 182 3.13 -15.16 6.97
CA LEU A 182 2.78 -15.77 5.70
C LEU A 182 3.96 -15.64 4.73
N ASP A 183 4.15 -16.69 3.93
CA ASP A 183 5.03 -16.70 2.78
C ASP A 183 4.51 -15.70 1.72
N PRO A 184 5.37 -14.82 1.17
CA PRO A 184 4.96 -13.79 0.22
C PRO A 184 4.59 -14.38 -1.15
N ASP A 185 5.05 -15.58 -1.49
CA ASP A 185 4.91 -16.17 -2.83
C ASP A 185 3.66 -17.03 -2.94
N ASP A 186 3.39 -17.86 -1.93
CA ASP A 186 2.23 -18.76 -1.94
C ASP A 186 1.16 -18.43 -0.89
N GLY A 187 1.46 -17.57 0.08
CA GLY A 187 0.56 -17.20 1.15
C GLY A 187 0.34 -18.28 2.21
N ARG A 188 1.20 -19.30 2.27
CA ARG A 188 1.16 -20.31 3.35
C ARG A 188 1.62 -19.72 4.67
N VAL A 189 1.06 -20.21 5.77
CA VAL A 189 1.47 -19.81 7.12
C VAL A 189 2.84 -20.42 7.44
N ARG A 190 3.79 -19.55 7.81
CA ARG A 190 5.18 -19.88 8.17
C ARG A 190 5.47 -19.70 9.66
N GLY A 191 4.53 -19.14 10.41
CA GLY A 191 4.68 -18.91 11.84
C GLY A 191 3.42 -18.34 12.47
N LEU A 192 3.28 -18.58 13.76
CA LEU A 192 2.19 -18.10 14.59
C LEU A 192 2.77 -17.60 15.90
N ALA A 193 2.38 -16.38 16.29
CA ALA A 193 2.61 -15.82 17.60
C ALA A 193 1.27 -15.39 18.19
N VAL A 194 1.14 -15.45 19.51
CA VAL A 194 -0.06 -15.01 20.22
C VAL A 194 0.29 -13.80 21.06
N SER A 195 -0.33 -12.66 20.75
CA SER A 195 -0.22 -11.47 21.58
C SER A 195 -1.03 -11.64 22.87
N PRO A 196 -0.46 -11.31 24.05
CA PRO A 196 -1.20 -11.31 25.31
C PRO A 196 -2.30 -10.22 25.33
N ARG A 197 -2.21 -9.24 24.41
CA ARG A 197 -3.12 -8.11 24.29
C ARG A 197 -3.90 -8.15 22.98
N ARG A 198 -5.07 -7.51 22.96
CA ARG A 198 -5.84 -7.33 21.72
C ARG A 198 -5.20 -6.25 20.85
N LEU A 199 -4.98 -6.56 19.58
CA LEU A 199 -4.33 -5.71 18.59
C LEU A 199 -5.35 -4.89 17.79
N SER A 200 -4.91 -3.72 17.33
CA SER A 200 -5.62 -2.90 16.36
C SER A 200 -5.42 -3.44 14.94
N ASP A 201 -5.94 -2.73 13.94
CA ASP A 201 -5.68 -2.95 12.52
C ASP A 201 -4.42 -2.24 12.00
N THR A 202 -3.72 -1.52 12.88
CA THR A 202 -2.48 -0.82 12.55
C THR A 202 -1.27 -1.70 12.80
N VAL A 203 -0.52 -1.94 11.72
CA VAL A 203 0.75 -2.66 11.74
C VAL A 203 1.83 -1.74 11.17
N LEU A 204 2.88 -1.52 11.94
CA LEU A 204 4.08 -0.80 11.53
C LEU A 204 5.23 -1.79 11.36
N ALA A 205 6.15 -1.48 10.47
CA ALA A 205 7.25 -2.37 10.18
C ALA A 205 8.52 -1.63 9.83
N THR A 206 9.63 -2.18 10.30
CA THR A 206 10.98 -1.80 9.92
C THR A 206 11.68 -3.00 9.27
N ARG A 207 12.96 -2.86 8.91
CA ARG A 207 13.74 -3.99 8.40
C ARG A 207 13.91 -5.11 9.42
N THR A 208 13.92 -4.79 10.71
CA THR A 208 14.28 -5.75 11.77
C THR A 208 13.11 -6.13 12.68
N HIS A 209 12.05 -5.32 12.71
CA HIS A 209 10.96 -5.49 13.65
C HIS A 209 9.61 -5.21 13.03
N ILE A 210 8.59 -5.85 13.61
CA ILE A 210 7.19 -5.56 13.30
C ILE A 210 6.47 -5.20 14.59
N TRP A 211 5.70 -4.13 14.50
CA TRP A 211 5.08 -3.51 15.64
C TRP A 211 3.57 -3.48 15.40
N PHE A 212 2.83 -4.02 16.36
CA PHE A 212 1.38 -4.04 16.35
C PHE A 212 0.87 -3.08 17.41
N VAL A 213 0.02 -2.12 17.01
CA VAL A 213 -0.55 -1.16 17.98
C VAL A 213 -1.66 -1.85 18.75
N GLU A 214 -1.66 -1.74 20.07
CA GLU A 214 -2.71 -2.30 20.93
C GLU A 214 -4.06 -1.61 20.69
N ARG A 215 -5.15 -2.36 20.78
CA ARG A 215 -6.49 -1.79 20.62
C ARG A 215 -6.90 -1.03 21.88
N GLY A 216 -7.21 0.26 21.72
CA GLY A 216 -7.77 1.10 22.78
C GLY A 216 -6.75 1.59 23.82
N ARG A 217 -5.45 1.43 23.57
CA ARG A 217 -4.36 1.90 24.42
C ARG A 217 -3.20 2.44 23.57
N ARG A 218 -2.25 3.14 24.20
CA ARG A 218 -1.00 3.62 23.58
C ARG A 218 0.15 2.58 23.61
N GLY A 219 -0.18 1.29 23.81
CA GLY A 219 0.81 0.20 23.86
C GLY A 219 1.16 -0.34 22.47
N MET A 220 2.33 -0.97 22.37
CA MET A 220 2.79 -1.64 21.14
C MET A 220 3.34 -3.02 21.49
N VAL A 221 2.99 -4.02 20.67
CA VAL A 221 3.56 -5.36 20.73
C VAL A 221 4.61 -5.48 19.64
N VAL A 222 5.85 -5.76 20.03
CA VAL A 222 6.98 -5.94 19.11
C VAL A 222 7.18 -7.42 18.86
N VAL A 223 7.22 -7.81 17.60
CA VAL A 223 7.58 -9.16 17.17
C VAL A 223 8.91 -9.08 16.43
N PRO A 224 9.98 -9.75 16.92
CA PRO A 224 11.23 -9.81 16.21
C PRO A 224 11.04 -10.57 14.89
N ARG A 225 11.69 -10.08 13.82
CA ARG A 225 11.73 -10.81 12.55
C ARG A 225 12.79 -11.91 12.65
N PRO A 226 12.50 -13.12 12.15
CA PRO A 226 13.53 -14.16 12.04
C PRO A 226 14.65 -13.67 11.13
N THR A 227 15.89 -13.83 11.58
CA THR A 227 17.11 -13.49 10.82
C THR A 227 17.34 -14.47 9.69
#